data_AF-A0AAN8Z5D7-F1
#
_entry.id   AF-A0AAN8Z5D7-F1
#
_cell.length_a   1.000
_cell.length_b   1.000
_cell.length_c   1.000
_cell.angle_alpha   90.00
_cell.angle_beta   90.00
_cell.angle_gamma   90.00
#
_symmetry.space_group_name_H-M   'P 1'
#
loop_
_entity.id
_entity.type
_entity.pdbx_description
1 polymer ?
#
loop_
_entity_poly.entity_id
_entity_poly.type
_entity_poly.pdbx_seq_one_letter_code
_entity_poly.pdbx_strand_id
1 'polypeptide(L)'
;MLKEYYIEAAIAIIFYGRVNLKINTEHLRDLSFRVGSIYQFIGELFFQPDKEAALNACVGRNMDGIDLNLCHQSLKLLRQFQTKE
;
A
#
# COMPACT_ATOMS: atom_id res chain seq x y z
N MET A 1 -0.88 -2.51 -7.16
CA MET A 1 -2.33 -2.72 -7.31
C MET A 1 -2.81 -3.71 -6.26
N LEU A 2 -4.09 -3.66 -5.91
CA LEU A 2 -4.72 -4.65 -5.04
C LEU A 2 -4.90 -5.96 -5.80
N LYS A 3 -4.27 -7.03 -5.31
CA LYS A 3 -4.31 -8.35 -5.93
C LYS A 3 -5.38 -9.25 -5.30
N GLU A 4 -5.43 -9.27 -3.97
CA GLU A 4 -6.33 -10.12 -3.19
C GLU A 4 -6.87 -9.32 -2.00
N TYR A 5 -8.10 -9.62 -1.58
CA TYR A 5 -8.69 -9.08 -0.37
C TYR A 5 -9.50 -10.16 0.36
N TYR A 6 -9.08 -10.45 1.59
CA TYR A 6 -9.68 -11.42 2.49
C TYR A 6 -10.52 -10.66 3.53
N ILE A 7 -11.83 -10.62 3.29
CA ILE A 7 -12.77 -9.83 4.11
C ILE A 7 -12.76 -10.29 5.56
N GLU A 8 -12.87 -11.59 5.81
CA GLU A 8 -12.97 -12.17 7.16
C GLU A 8 -11.74 -11.88 8.02
N ALA A 9 -10.56 -11.86 7.40
CA ALA A 9 -9.29 -11.59 8.09
C ALA A 9 -8.93 -10.09 8.11
N ALA A 10 -9.71 -9.23 7.42
CA ALA A 10 -9.35 -7.84 7.15
C ALA A 10 -7.93 -7.68 6.54
N ILE A 11 -7.57 -8.55 5.58
CA ILE A 11 -6.24 -8.53 4.94
C ILE A 11 -6.36 -8.21 3.45
N ALA A 12 -5.66 -7.18 3.02
CA ALA A 12 -5.43 -6.87 1.60
C ALA A 12 -3.99 -7.24 1.19
N ILE A 13 -3.82 -7.75 -0.02
CA ILE A 13 -2.50 -8.02 -0.62
C ILE A 13 -2.25 -7.01 -1.73
N ILE A 14 -1.26 -6.15 -1.52
CA ILE A 14 -0.81 -5.18 -2.53
C ILE A 14 0.39 -5.73 -3.27
N PHE A 15 0.31 -5.70 -4.60
CA PHE A 15 1.38 -6.11 -5.49
C PHE A 15 1.99 -4.91 -6.20
N TYR A 16 3.32 -4.76 -6.15
CA TYR A 16 4.05 -3.74 -6.89
C TYR A 16 5.32 -4.35 -7.50
N GLY A 17 5.37 -4.41 -8.84
CA GLY A 17 6.50 -5.00 -9.57
C GLY A 17 6.60 -6.51 -9.36
N ARG A 18 7.51 -6.95 -8.48
CA ARG A 18 7.71 -8.36 -8.09
C ARG A 18 7.51 -8.61 -6.59
N VAL A 19 7.10 -7.59 -5.84
CA VAL A 19 6.99 -7.63 -4.39
C VAL A 19 5.52 -7.55 -4.01
N ASN A 20 5.16 -8.31 -2.97
CA ASN A 20 3.87 -8.21 -2.32
C ASN A 20 4.03 -7.62 -0.92
N LEU A 21 2.98 -6.97 -0.43
CA LEU A 21 2.89 -6.49 0.95
C LEU A 21 1.50 -6.80 1.48
N LYS A 22 1.46 -7.45 2.66
CA LYS A 22 0.24 -7.66 3.42
C LYS A 22 -0.18 -6.35 4.09
N ILE A 23 -1.45 -6.01 3.97
CA ILE A 23 -2.03 -4.82 4.58
C ILE A 23 -3.15 -5.29 5.50
N ASN A 24 -3.02 -5.04 6.80
CA ASN A 24 -4.14 -5.16 7.74
C ASN A 24 -5.03 -3.92 7.57
N THR A 25 -6.31 -4.17 7.27
CA THR A 25 -7.32 -3.16 6.99
C THR A 25 -8.38 -3.05 8.09
N GLU A 26 -8.18 -3.66 9.26
CA GLU A 26 -9.14 -3.70 10.37
C GLU A 26 -9.65 -2.31 10.78
N HIS A 27 -8.82 -1.29 10.66
CA HIS A 27 -9.16 0.09 11.02
C HIS A 27 -9.77 0.91 9.86
N LEU A 28 -9.92 0.33 8.67
CA LEU A 28 -10.46 1.01 7.48
C LEU A 28 -11.94 0.67 7.30
N ARG A 29 -12.84 1.46 7.91
CA ARG A 29 -14.28 1.16 7.93
C ARG A 29 -15.06 1.59 6.69
N ASP A 30 -14.62 2.65 6.01
CA ASP A 30 -15.39 3.29 4.92
C ASP A 30 -14.77 3.11 3.54
N LEU A 31 -13.95 2.06 3.34
CA LEU A 31 -13.25 1.82 2.08
C LEU A 31 -13.70 0.50 1.44
N SER A 32 -14.35 0.60 0.27
CA SER A 32 -14.65 -0.57 -0.55
C SER A 32 -13.43 -0.98 -1.37
N PHE A 33 -12.94 -2.19 -1.14
CA PHE A 33 -11.81 -2.76 -1.85
C PHE A 33 -12.25 -3.42 -3.16
N ARG A 34 -11.57 -3.07 -4.26
CA ARG A 34 -11.77 -3.63 -5.60
C ARG A 34 -10.46 -4.23 -6.09
N VAL A 35 -10.45 -5.55 -6.30
CA VAL A 35 -9.30 -6.23 -6.91
C VAL A 35 -9.03 -5.62 -8.28
N GLY A 36 -7.76 -5.37 -8.59
CA GLY A 36 -7.33 -4.70 -9.81
C GLY A 36 -7.16 -3.18 -9.67
N SER A 37 -7.75 -2.56 -8.64
CA SER A 37 -7.61 -1.11 -8.42
C SER A 37 -6.28 -0.75 -7.75
N ILE A 38 -5.90 0.52 -7.87
CA ILE A 38 -4.73 1.11 -7.22
C ILE A 38 -5.18 1.70 -5.88
N TYR A 39 -4.42 1.42 -4.83
CA TYR A 39 -4.68 1.97 -3.50
C TYR A 39 -3.40 2.57 -2.91
N GLN A 40 -3.57 3.65 -2.16
CA GLN A 40 -2.57 4.18 -1.24
C GLN A 40 -2.94 3.77 0.18
N PHE A 41 -1.96 3.29 0.93
CA PHE A 41 -2.09 3.04 2.36
C PHE A 41 -1.04 3.82 3.14
N ILE A 42 -1.41 4.27 4.33
CA ILE A 42 -0.51 4.89 5.31
C ILE A 42 -0.78 4.19 6.64
N GLY A 43 0.29 3.82 7.34
CA GLY A 43 0.18 3.05 8.56
C GLY A 43 1.55 2.64 9.10
N GLU A 44 1.51 1.76 10.08
CA GLU A 44 2.70 1.26 10.77
C GLU A 44 3.13 -0.09 10.20
N LEU A 45 4.43 -0.22 9.93
CA LEU A 45 5.01 -1.47 9.44
C LEU A 45 5.39 -2.36 10.63
N PHE A 46 4.98 -3.62 10.60
CA PHE A 46 5.39 -4.63 11.55
C PHE A 46 5.87 -5.89 10.83
N PHE A 47 6.68 -6.69 11.52
CA PHE A 47 7.21 -7.95 11.00
C PHE A 47 6.58 -9.11 11.75
N GLN A 48 5.98 -10.05 11.01
CA GLN A 48 5.48 -11.29 11.57
C GLN A 48 6.66 -12.21 11.97
N PRO A 49 6.42 -13.23 12.83
CA PRO A 49 7.47 -14.14 13.32
C PRO A 49 8.25 -14.87 12.22
N ASP A 50 7.64 -15.02 11.05
CA ASP A 50 8.19 -15.61 9.81
C ASP A 50 8.98 -14.61 8.94
N LYS A 51 9.21 -13.39 9.44
CA LYS A 51 9.85 -12.25 8.74
C LYS A 51 9.04 -11.69 7.58
N GLU A 52 7.77 -12.04 7.46
CA GLU A 52 6.90 -11.38 6.49
C GLU A 52 6.50 -10.00 7.01
N ALA A 53 6.73 -8.97 6.19
CA ALA A 53 6.34 -7.61 6.53
C ALA A 53 4.84 -7.42 6.28
N ALA A 54 4.17 -6.77 7.23
CA ALA A 54 2.78 -6.38 7.12
C ALA A 54 2.59 -4.92 7.57
N LEU A 55 1.65 -4.22 6.95
CA LEU A 55 1.31 -2.84 7.28
C LEU A 55 -0.04 -2.78 8.00
N ASN A 56 -0.08 -2.26 9.22
CA ASN A 56 -1.34 -1.88 9.89
C ASN A 56 -1.80 -0.54 9.34
N ALA A 57 -2.78 -0.55 8.44
CA ALA A 57 -3.22 0.66 7.77
C ALA A 57 -4.18 1.49 8.64
N CYS A 58 -3.81 2.76 8.86
CA CYS A 58 -4.67 3.76 9.49
C CYS A 58 -5.42 4.60 8.44
N VAL A 59 -4.87 4.69 7.23
CA VAL A 59 -5.48 5.37 6.09
C VAL A 59 -5.40 4.47 4.86
N GLY A 60 -6.50 4.40 4.11
CA GLY A 60 -6.57 3.77 2.79
C GLY A 60 -7.33 4.67 1.82
N ARG A 61 -6.86 4.78 0.58
CA ARG A 61 -7.51 5.56 -0.49
C ARG A 61 -7.46 4.82 -1.81
N ASN A 62 -8.58 4.78 -2.54
CA ASN A 62 -8.56 4.38 -3.94
C ASN A 62 -7.88 5.49 -4.75
N MET A 63 -6.96 5.09 -5.62
CA MET A 63 -6.13 5.97 -6.45
C MET A 63 -6.28 5.60 -7.93
N ASP A 64 -7.42 5.04 -8.33
CA ASP A 64 -7.67 4.73 -9.73
C ASP A 64 -7.59 6.02 -10.56
N GLY A 65 -6.87 5.96 -11.67
CA GLY A 65 -6.56 7.12 -12.51
C GLY A 65 -5.28 7.86 -12.15
N ILE A 66 -4.55 7.48 -11.09
CA ILE A 66 -3.21 8.03 -10.84
C ILE A 66 -2.22 7.56 -11.90
N ASP A 67 -1.36 8.48 -12.36
CA ASP A 67 -0.16 8.12 -13.12
C ASP A 67 0.93 7.62 -12.17
N LEU A 68 1.10 6.29 -12.11
CA LEU A 68 2.10 5.65 -11.27
C LEU A 68 3.54 5.96 -11.70
N ASN A 69 3.78 6.20 -13.00
CA ASN A 69 5.11 6.52 -13.51
C ASN A 69 5.52 7.93 -13.06
N LEU A 70 4.62 8.90 -13.22
CA LEU A 70 4.85 10.27 -12.75
C LEU A 70 5.05 10.29 -11.23
N CYS A 71 4.21 9.59 -10.47
CA CYS A 71 4.34 9.47 -9.01
C CYS A 71 5.74 8.93 -8.61
N HIS A 72 6.21 7.87 -9.27
CA HIS A 72 7.54 7.31 -9.04
C HIS A 72 8.66 8.33 -9.33
N GLN A 73 8.57 9.06 -10.44
CA GLN A 73 9.55 10.08 -10.81
C GLN A 73 9.58 11.25 -9.81
N SER A 74 8.41 11.75 -9.40
CA SER A 74 8.30 12.82 -8.41
C SER A 74 8.90 12.40 -7.05
N LEU A 75 8.63 11.17 -6.59
CA LEU A 75 9.22 10.64 -5.36
C LEU A 75 10.75 10.50 -5.46
N LYS A 76 11.27 10.12 -6.63
CA LYS A 76 12.71 10.03 -6.87
C LYS A 76 13.38 11.40 -6.77
N LEU A 77 12.80 12.42 -7.41
CA LEU A 77 13.31 13.80 -7.37
C LEU A 77 13.29 14.35 -5.93
N LEU A 78 12.20 14.12 -5.19
CA LEU A 78 12.07 14.54 -3.79
C LEU A 78 13.19 13.95 -2.93
N ARG A 79 13.45 12.64 -3.03
CA ARG A 79 14.53 11.98 -2.28
C ARG A 79 15.90 12.53 -2.65
N GLN A 80 16.16 12.75 -3.94
CA GLN A 80 17.42 13.34 -4.42
C GLN A 80 17.65 14.75 -3.87
N PHE A 81 16.57 15.52 -3.69
CA PHE A 81 16.64 16.83 -3.07
C PHE A 81 16.96 16.71 -1.57
N GLN A 82 16.22 15.88 -0.84
CA GLN A 82 16.39 15.67 0.61
C GLN A 82 17.77 15.13 1.00
N THR A 83 18.42 14.33 0.14
CA THR A 83 19.78 13.80 0.41
C THR A 83 20.91 14.80 0.15
N LYS A 84 20.60 15.96 -0.44
CA LYS A 84 21.59 17.03 -0.71
C LYS A 84 21.68 18.05 0.42
N GLU A 85 20.75 18.01 1.36
CA GLU A 85 20.82 18.72 2.65
C GLU A 85 21.47 17.83 3.70
#